data_AF-A0A1C4STH0-F1
#
_entry.id   AF-A0A1C4STH0-F1
#
_cell.length_a   1.000
_cell.length_b   1.000
_cell.length_c   1.000
_cell.angle_alpha   90.00
_cell.angle_beta   90.00
_cell.angle_gamma   90.00
#
_symmetry.space_group_name_H-M   'P 1'
#
loop_
_entity.id
_entity.type
_entity.pdbx_description
1 polymer ?
#
loop_
_entity_poly.entity_id
_entity_poly.type
_entity_poly.pdbx_seq_one_letter_code
_entity_poly.pdbx_strand_id
1 'polypeptide(L)'
;NAFPQSLTVDLGSAKTVGRLVLKLPAGWGARTENLSVLGSTNNSSYTTLKASAGYTFDPGSADTVTVGLTPTSTRYLRLTFTANTGWPAGQLSELEAYAS
;
A
#
# COMPACT_ATOMS: atom_id res chain seq x y z
N ASN A 1 9.47 7.85 -15.82
CA ASN A 1 8.64 7.73 -14.60
C ASN A 1 9.28 8.53 -13.49
N ALA A 2 8.47 9.33 -12.77
CA ALA A 2 8.92 10.12 -11.64
C ALA A 2 8.10 9.74 -10.41
N PHE A 3 8.79 9.40 -9.33
CA PHE A 3 8.18 9.33 -8.00
C PHE A 3 7.92 10.75 -7.45
N PRO A 4 6.97 10.92 -6.51
CA PRO A 4 6.10 9.89 -5.95
C PRO A 4 4.97 9.49 -6.92
N GLN A 5 4.50 8.24 -6.79
CA GLN A 5 3.30 7.76 -7.49
C GLN A 5 2.30 7.25 -6.46
N SER A 6 1.00 7.31 -6.78
CA SER A 6 -0.02 6.91 -5.81
C SER A 6 -1.15 6.08 -6.42
N LEU A 7 -1.67 5.17 -5.61
CA LEU A 7 -2.90 4.43 -5.83
C LEU A 7 -3.89 4.87 -4.76
N THR A 8 -5.12 5.22 -5.14
CA THR A 8 -6.20 5.52 -4.18
C THR A 8 -7.36 4.57 -4.40
N VAL A 9 -7.87 4.00 -3.31
CA VAL A 9 -9.03 3.11 -3.29
C VAL A 9 -10.15 3.79 -2.49
N ASP A 10 -11.33 3.94 -3.08
CA ASP A 10 -12.57 4.25 -2.34
C ASP A 10 -13.20 2.94 -1.86
N LEU A 11 -13.33 2.77 -0.56
CA LEU A 11 -13.96 1.60 0.06
C LEU A 11 -15.50 1.63 -0.02
N GLY A 12 -16.08 2.67 -0.63
CA GLY A 12 -17.51 2.91 -0.80
C GLY A 12 -18.21 3.48 0.43
N SER A 13 -17.71 3.18 1.62
CA SER A 13 -18.14 3.74 2.91
C SER A 13 -16.94 3.84 3.86
N ALA A 14 -17.09 4.56 4.97
CA ALA A 14 -16.11 4.46 6.04
C ALA A 14 -16.07 3.01 6.57
N LYS A 15 -14.87 2.44 6.68
CA LYS A 15 -14.58 1.10 7.23
C LYS A 15 -13.35 1.18 8.12
N THR A 16 -13.34 0.41 9.20
CA THR A 16 -12.13 0.27 10.02
C THR A 16 -11.11 -0.59 9.27
N VAL A 17 -9.88 -0.09 9.15
CA VAL A 17 -8.77 -0.80 8.53
C VAL A 17 -7.63 -0.88 9.53
N GLY A 18 -7.20 -2.10 9.85
CA GLY A 18 -6.09 -2.40 10.76
C GLY A 18 -4.91 -3.10 10.06
N ARG A 19 -5.11 -3.65 8.86
CA ARG A 19 -4.06 -4.34 8.12
C ARG A 19 -4.30 -4.30 6.61
N LEU A 20 -3.22 -4.17 5.84
CA LEU A 20 -3.24 -4.37 4.39
C LEU A 20 -2.44 -5.62 4.02
N VAL A 21 -2.88 -6.32 2.99
CA VAL A 21 -2.08 -7.32 2.26
C VAL A 21 -1.87 -6.80 0.85
N LEU A 22 -0.61 -6.69 0.45
CA LEU A 22 -0.17 -6.14 -0.81
C LEU A 22 0.53 -7.24 -1.61
N LYS A 23 0.26 -7.34 -2.91
CA LYS A 23 0.90 -8.37 -3.76
C LYS A 23 1.41 -7.82 -5.08
N LEU A 24 2.49 -8.43 -5.57
CA LEU A 24 2.94 -8.31 -6.94
C LEU A 24 2.60 -9.58 -7.75
N PRO A 25 2.57 -9.50 -9.10
CA PRO A 25 2.37 -10.68 -9.92
C PRO A 25 3.41 -11.77 -9.63
N ALA A 26 2.98 -13.02 -9.63
CA ALA A 26 3.89 -14.15 -9.46
C ALA A 26 4.95 -14.20 -10.58
N GLY A 27 6.15 -14.67 -10.24
CA GLY A 27 7.27 -14.83 -11.19
C GLY A 27 8.09 -13.56 -11.43
N TRP A 28 7.76 -12.49 -10.71
CA TRP A 28 8.55 -11.27 -10.66
C TRP A 28 9.78 -11.47 -9.76
N GLY A 29 10.92 -10.84 -10.09
CA GLY A 29 12.10 -10.89 -9.22
C GLY A 29 11.87 -10.09 -7.92
N ALA A 30 12.56 -10.49 -6.85
CA ALA A 30 12.49 -9.84 -5.54
C ALA A 30 12.79 -8.34 -5.66
N ARG A 31 12.00 -7.51 -4.95
CA ARG A 31 12.18 -6.06 -4.92
C ARG A 31 11.65 -5.45 -3.65
N THR A 32 12.31 -4.41 -3.19
CA THR A 32 11.78 -3.51 -2.18
C THR A 32 11.11 -2.31 -2.83
N GLU A 33 9.86 -2.03 -2.41
CA GLU A 33 9.17 -0.78 -2.70
C GLU A 33 9.04 0.06 -1.41
N ASN A 34 9.41 1.34 -1.46
CA ASN A 34 9.15 2.28 -0.37
C ASN A 34 7.77 2.88 -0.56
N LEU A 35 6.89 2.70 0.42
CA LEU A 35 5.56 3.30 0.41
C LEU A 35 5.09 3.74 1.79
N SER A 36 4.20 4.72 1.80
CA SER A 36 3.38 5.08 2.96
C SER A 36 1.91 4.73 2.73
N VAL A 37 1.16 4.58 3.82
CA VAL A 37 -0.30 4.36 3.80
C VAL A 37 -0.98 5.59 4.38
N LEU A 38 -1.90 6.17 3.63
CA LEU A 38 -2.71 7.30 4.05
C LEU A 38 -4.20 6.96 4.03
N GLY A 39 -4.94 7.59 4.93
CA GLY A 39 -6.39 7.46 5.06
C GLY A 39 -7.09 8.80 4.89
N SER A 40 -8.31 8.78 4.36
CA SER A 40 -9.16 9.95 4.26
C SER A 40 -10.64 9.58 4.35
N THR A 41 -11.47 10.50 4.83
CA THR A 41 -12.93 10.39 4.79
C THR A 41 -13.56 11.11 3.59
N ASN A 42 -12.78 11.97 2.90
CA ASN A 42 -13.30 12.90 1.89
C ASN A 42 -12.48 12.93 0.57
N ASN A 43 -11.41 12.14 0.44
CA ASN A 43 -10.53 12.08 -0.73
C ASN A 43 -9.75 13.36 -1.03
N SER A 44 -9.74 14.34 -0.11
CA SER A 44 -9.02 15.61 -0.28
C SER A 44 -8.00 15.86 0.84
N SER A 45 -8.38 15.60 2.09
CA SER A 45 -7.48 15.69 3.25
C SER A 45 -7.09 14.29 3.69
N TYR A 46 -5.79 14.02 3.75
CA TYR A 46 -5.24 12.72 4.11
C TYR A 46 -4.44 12.79 5.41
N THR A 47 -4.58 11.75 6.23
CA THR A 47 -3.74 11.50 7.40
C THR A 47 -2.87 10.28 7.15
N THR A 48 -1.65 10.29 7.69
CA THR A 48 -0.74 9.15 7.60
C THR A 48 -1.20 8.04 8.55
N LEU A 49 -1.58 6.89 8.01
CA LEU A 49 -1.89 5.68 8.79
C LEU A 49 -0.63 4.83 9.02
N LYS A 50 0.31 4.86 8.07
CA LYS A 50 1.64 4.26 8.18
C LYS A 50 2.68 5.18 7.54
N ALA A 51 3.73 5.50 8.29
CA ALA A 51 4.87 6.24 7.76
C ALA A 51 5.55 5.46 6.62
N SER A 52 6.28 6.17 5.76
CA SER A 52 6.99 5.54 4.65
C SER A 52 8.04 4.55 5.16
N ALA A 53 8.02 3.34 4.60
CA ALA A 53 8.97 2.28 4.90
C ALA A 53 9.21 1.43 3.64
N GLY A 54 10.36 0.73 3.61
CA GLY A 54 10.66 -0.25 2.57
C GLY A 54 9.97 -1.58 2.85
N TYR A 55 9.30 -2.11 1.84
CA TYR A 55 8.62 -3.41 1.88
C TYR A 55 9.18 -4.32 0.79
N THR A 56 9.77 -5.43 1.21
CA THR A 56 10.35 -6.40 0.28
C THR A 56 9.31 -7.42 -0.14
N PHE A 57 8.98 -7.40 -1.43
CA PHE A 57 8.25 -8.44 -2.10
C PHE A 57 9.28 -9.47 -2.58
N ASP A 58 9.21 -10.67 -2.01
CA ASP A 58 10.12 -11.78 -2.31
C ASP A 58 9.31 -12.98 -2.85
N PRO A 59 9.75 -13.63 -3.94
CA PRO A 59 9.07 -14.81 -4.47
C PRO A 59 8.99 -15.97 -3.48
N GLY A 60 9.96 -16.09 -2.56
CA GLY A 60 9.95 -17.05 -1.46
C GLY A 60 8.81 -16.83 -0.46
N SER A 61 8.24 -15.63 -0.42
CA SER A 61 7.01 -15.30 0.32
C SER A 61 5.84 -14.97 -0.61
N ALA A 62 5.82 -15.59 -1.80
CA ALA A 62 4.79 -15.43 -2.82
C ALA A 62 4.53 -13.96 -3.22
N ASP A 63 5.58 -13.14 -3.26
CA ASP A 63 5.54 -11.72 -3.62
C ASP A 63 4.43 -10.96 -2.87
N THR A 64 4.26 -11.31 -1.59
CA THR A 64 3.22 -10.78 -0.71
C THR A 64 3.82 -10.09 0.50
N VAL A 65 3.30 -8.91 0.82
CA VAL A 65 3.68 -8.12 2.00
C VAL A 65 2.44 -7.82 2.84
N THR A 66 2.58 -7.94 4.16
CA THR A 66 1.57 -7.49 5.12
C THR A 66 1.98 -6.18 5.79
N VAL A 67 1.09 -5.19 5.78
CA VAL A 67 1.29 -3.88 6.43
C VAL A 67 0.33 -3.73 7.59
N GLY A 68 0.85 -3.81 8.82
CA GLY A 68 0.07 -3.54 10.04
C GLY A 68 -0.12 -2.04 10.30
N LEU A 69 -1.34 -1.66 10.64
CA LEU A 69 -1.79 -0.29 10.95
C LEU A 69 -2.38 -0.22 12.36
N THR A 70 -2.45 0.98 12.93
CA THR A 70 -3.39 1.25 14.03
C THR A 70 -4.81 1.26 13.45
N PRO A 71 -5.75 0.42 13.94
CA PRO A 71 -7.11 0.36 13.40
C PRO A 71 -7.76 1.75 13.33
N THR A 72 -8.07 2.20 12.12
CA THR A 72 -8.60 3.54 11.87
C THR A 72 -9.80 3.46 10.94
N SER A 73 -10.86 4.19 11.25
CA SER A 73 -12.01 4.34 10.35
C SER A 73 -11.64 5.26 9.18
N THR A 74 -11.66 4.73 7.96
CA THR A 74 -11.30 5.46 6.74
C THR A 74 -12.20 5.04 5.58
N ARG A 75 -12.44 5.94 4.62
CA ARG A 75 -13.18 5.63 3.40
C ARG A 75 -12.24 5.48 2.21
N TYR A 76 -11.25 6.34 2.11
CA TYR A 76 -10.27 6.34 1.04
C TYR A 76 -8.92 5.91 1.60
N LEU A 77 -8.37 4.83 1.06
CA LEU A 77 -6.99 4.41 1.30
C LEU A 77 -6.12 4.90 0.16
N ARG A 78 -4.96 5.48 0.48
CA ARG A 78 -3.95 5.85 -0.52
C ARG A 78 -2.62 5.22 -0.16
N LEU A 79 -2.03 4.50 -1.13
CA LEU A 79 -0.62 4.14 -1.08
C LEU A 79 0.16 5.19 -1.86
N THR A 80 1.24 5.69 -1.26
CA THR A 80 2.19 6.60 -1.95
C THR A 80 3.54 5.94 -2.02
N PHE A 81 3.99 5.60 -3.23
CA PHE A 81 5.25 4.96 -3.52
C PHE A 81 6.32 6.01 -3.82
N THR A 82 7.51 5.86 -3.24
CA THR A 82 8.64 6.80 -3.42
C THR A 82 9.91 6.15 -3.95
N ALA A 83 10.01 4.82 -3.92
CA ALA A 83 11.11 4.09 -4.54
C ALA A 83 10.67 2.65 -4.85
N ASN A 84 11.30 2.04 -5.84
CA ASN A 84 11.20 0.62 -6.15
C ASN A 84 12.53 0.16 -6.76
N THR A 85 13.11 -0.89 -6.19
CA THR A 85 14.42 -1.43 -6.60
C THR A 85 14.37 -2.25 -7.90
N GLY A 86 13.21 -2.78 -8.28
CA GLY A 86 13.04 -3.61 -9.48
C GLY A 86 12.72 -2.83 -10.75
N TRP A 87 12.04 -1.68 -10.63
CA TRP A 87 11.69 -0.80 -11.75
C TRP A 87 11.42 0.62 -11.23
N PRO A 88 11.69 1.70 -11.97
CA PRO A 88 11.41 3.06 -11.51
C PRO A 88 9.92 3.43 -11.57
N ALA A 89 9.04 2.64 -10.95
CA ALA A 89 7.63 2.95 -10.74
C ALA A 89 7.08 2.22 -9.51
N GLY A 90 5.99 2.72 -8.91
CA GLY A 90 5.19 1.94 -7.97
C GLY A 90 4.49 0.81 -8.70
N GLN A 91 4.55 -0.41 -8.16
CA GLN A 91 3.94 -1.58 -8.76
C GLN A 91 3.04 -2.27 -7.74
N LEU A 92 1.89 -2.75 -8.21
CA LEU A 92 0.95 -3.47 -7.39
C LEU A 92 0.00 -4.26 -8.30
N SER A 93 -0.31 -5.49 -7.92
CA SER A 93 -1.34 -6.30 -8.58
C SER A 93 -2.59 -6.44 -7.72
N GLU A 94 -2.44 -6.44 -6.40
CA GLU A 94 -3.54 -6.62 -5.46
C GLU A 94 -3.34 -5.78 -4.20
N LEU A 95 -4.43 -5.21 -3.69
CA LEU A 95 -4.54 -4.56 -2.40
C LEU A 95 -5.77 -5.12 -1.69
N GLU A 96 -5.53 -5.78 -0.57
CA GLU A 96 -6.57 -6.25 0.33
C GLU A 96 -6.53 -5.43 1.63
N ALA A 97 -7.69 -5.01 2.12
CA ALA A 97 -7.82 -4.24 3.35
C ALA A 97 -8.67 -5.01 4.38
N TYR A 98 -8.12 -5.18 5.58
CA TYR A 98 -8.72 -5.94 6.67
C TYR A 98 -8.88 -5.08 7.91
N ALA A 99 -9.91 -5.37 8.72
CA ALA A 99 -10.10 -4.73 10.02
C ALA A 99 -9.01 -5.14 11.03
N SER A 100 -8.43 -6.34 10.89
CA SER A 100 -7.36 -6.92 11.71
C SER A 100 -6.45 -7.86 10.92
#